data_AF-R7K7F5-F1
#
_entry.id   AF-R7K7F5-F1
#
_cell.length_a   1.000
_cell.length_b   1.000
_cell.length_c   1.000
_cell.angle_alpha   90.00
_cell.angle_beta   90.00
_cell.angle_gamma   90.00
#
_symmetry.space_group_name_H-M   'P 1'
#
loop_
_entity.id
_entity.type
_entity.pdbx_description
1 polymer ?
#
loop_
_entity_poly.entity_id
_entity_poly.type
_entity_poly.pdbx_seq_one_letter_code
_entity_poly.pdbx_strand_id
1 'polypeptide(L)'
;MADNVFDKLDEQAKVLARIDKNTSDNSSVVDEMLKTNSSELVEFVKNADRVFIYCGDKSDLSRKNKKRRISIIKKLVLSLIQIITVLAAIYIPYMWCVLILNLLIYAYPIYKAVTFKPLPYEMKYDEMDKKSSGIYDDNNILCGNDGEKWYVKILRVAAIIMPYLNAVSLWLIPAIAGIVRIYLFVFVGVDCICGLILFPVFLSDVYCEYNLYFVKNDLSIPYEQLKEFMKQNNLK
;
A
#
# COMPACT_ATOMS: atom_id res chain seq x y z
N MET A 1 -14.65 -30.75 -9.30
CA MET A 1 -14.57 -31.08 -7.86
C MET A 1 -15.00 -29.81 -7.14
N ALA A 2 -16.24 -29.78 -6.66
CA ALA A 2 -16.80 -28.60 -6.02
C ALA A 2 -16.21 -28.50 -4.62
N ASP A 3 -15.33 -27.51 -4.39
CA ASP A 3 -14.93 -27.11 -3.05
C ASP A 3 -16.21 -26.83 -2.26
N ASN A 4 -16.51 -27.67 -1.27
CA ASN A 4 -17.75 -27.63 -0.53
C ASN A 4 -17.87 -26.28 0.17
N VAL A 5 -18.79 -25.45 -0.31
CA VAL A 5 -19.08 -24.13 0.24
C VAL A 5 -19.43 -24.21 1.73
N PHE A 6 -19.99 -25.34 2.15
CA PHE A 6 -20.28 -25.66 3.54
C PHE A 6 -19.03 -25.85 4.41
N ASP A 7 -17.95 -26.45 3.89
CA ASP A 7 -16.71 -26.62 4.66
C ASP A 7 -16.01 -25.27 4.87
N LYS A 8 -16.05 -24.38 3.86
CA LYS A 8 -15.56 -23.00 3.99
C LYS A 8 -16.42 -22.15 4.93
N LEU A 9 -17.73 -22.39 4.98
CA LEU A 9 -18.66 -21.74 5.91
C LEU A 9 -18.44 -22.22 7.36
N ASP A 10 -18.19 -23.51 7.57
CA ASP A 10 -17.92 -24.06 8.90
C ASP A 10 -16.56 -23.59 9.44
N GLU A 11 -15.55 -23.49 8.57
CA GLU A 11 -14.25 -22.94 8.91
C GLU A 11 -14.33 -21.43 9.21
N GLN A 12 -15.14 -20.67 8.44
CA GLN A 12 -15.40 -19.26 8.73
C GLN A 12 -16.24 -19.05 9.98
N ALA A 13 -17.21 -19.92 10.28
CA ALA A 13 -18.00 -19.87 11.51
C ALA A 13 -17.14 -20.16 12.74
N LYS A 14 -16.18 -21.11 12.65
CA LYS A 14 -15.20 -21.38 13.71
C LYS A 14 -14.24 -20.21 13.93
N VAL A 15 -13.84 -19.52 12.87
CA VAL A 15 -13.00 -18.31 12.95
C VAL A 15 -13.79 -17.14 13.52
N LEU A 16 -15.04 -16.92 13.10
CA LEU A 16 -15.92 -15.89 13.68
C LEU A 16 -16.21 -16.16 15.17
N ALA A 17 -16.50 -17.41 15.55
CA ALA A 17 -16.73 -17.77 16.94
C ALA A 17 -15.49 -17.56 17.82
N ARG A 18 -14.27 -17.70 17.27
CA ARG A 18 -13.03 -17.33 17.97
C ARG A 18 -12.85 -15.82 18.08
N ILE A 19 -13.23 -15.06 17.05
CA ILE A 19 -13.12 -13.60 17.04
C ILE A 19 -14.17 -12.95 17.95
N ASP A 20 -15.43 -13.38 17.92
CA ASP A 20 -16.49 -12.88 18.81
C ASP A 20 -16.16 -13.19 20.27
N LYS A 21 -15.68 -14.41 20.55
CA LYS A 21 -15.20 -14.78 21.89
C LYS A 21 -14.01 -13.90 22.33
N ASN A 22 -13.06 -13.61 21.43
CA ASN A 22 -11.90 -12.78 21.74
C ASN A 22 -12.18 -11.26 21.73
N THR A 23 -13.32 -10.81 21.23
CA THR A 23 -13.65 -9.38 21.17
C THR A 23 -14.56 -8.96 22.33
N SER A 24 -15.41 -9.87 22.86
CA SER A 24 -16.21 -9.61 24.06
C SER A 24 -15.55 -10.05 25.37
N ASP A 25 -14.76 -11.14 25.40
CA ASP A 25 -14.18 -11.66 26.66
C ASP A 25 -12.82 -11.02 27.03
N ASN A 26 -12.08 -10.45 26.07
CA ASN A 26 -10.74 -9.94 26.39
C ASN A 26 -10.75 -8.59 27.13
N SER A 27 -11.81 -7.79 27.00
CA SER A 27 -12.00 -6.56 27.79
C SER A 27 -12.10 -6.87 29.29
N SER A 28 -12.88 -7.88 29.67
CA SER A 28 -13.03 -8.29 31.07
C SER A 28 -11.78 -9.00 31.61
N VAL A 29 -11.07 -9.77 30.77
CA VAL A 29 -9.81 -10.43 31.16
C VAL A 29 -8.68 -9.42 31.38
N VAL A 30 -8.55 -8.41 30.52
CA VAL A 30 -7.57 -7.33 30.71
C VAL A 30 -7.92 -6.49 31.94
N ASP A 31 -9.20 -6.15 32.15
CA ASP A 31 -9.65 -5.44 33.34
C ASP A 31 -9.47 -6.26 34.63
N GLU A 32 -9.69 -7.58 34.60
CA GLU A 32 -9.42 -8.49 35.73
C GLU A 32 -7.92 -8.58 36.02
N MET A 33 -7.08 -8.74 35.00
CA MET A 33 -5.63 -8.81 35.19
C MET A 33 -5.05 -7.46 35.65
N LEU A 34 -5.57 -6.33 35.16
CA LEU A 34 -5.22 -4.99 35.63
C LEU A 34 -5.62 -4.75 37.09
N LYS A 35 -6.76 -5.30 37.54
CA LYS A 35 -7.26 -5.15 38.92
C LYS A 35 -6.63 -6.15 39.91
N THR A 36 -6.20 -7.32 39.45
CA THR A 36 -5.87 -8.44 40.35
C THR A 36 -4.40 -8.83 40.31
N ASN A 37 -3.74 -8.84 39.13
CA ASN A 37 -2.40 -9.41 38.94
C ASN A 37 -1.51 -8.58 38.00
N SER A 38 -1.17 -7.35 38.39
CA SER A 38 -0.30 -6.46 37.60
C SER A 38 1.06 -7.09 37.24
N SER A 39 1.61 -7.93 38.12
CA SER A 39 2.84 -8.71 37.90
C SER A 39 2.75 -9.64 36.69
N GLU A 40 1.66 -10.39 36.56
CA GLU A 40 1.46 -11.33 35.45
C GLU A 40 1.30 -10.58 34.12
N LEU A 41 0.64 -9.41 34.16
CA LEU A 41 0.49 -8.55 32.98
C LEU A 41 1.84 -7.96 32.52
N VAL A 42 2.72 -7.58 33.48
CA VAL A 42 4.11 -7.17 33.17
C VAL A 42 4.87 -8.32 32.51
N GLU A 43 4.76 -9.53 33.04
CA GLU A 43 5.44 -10.71 32.48
C GLU A 43 4.87 -11.12 31.12
N PHE A 44 3.57 -10.95 30.91
CA PHE A 44 2.93 -11.12 29.61
C PHE A 44 3.50 -10.16 28.58
N VAL A 45 3.48 -8.85 28.85
CA VAL A 45 3.96 -7.82 27.90
C VAL A 45 5.42 -8.04 27.50
N LYS A 46 6.27 -8.47 28.46
CA LYS A 46 7.69 -8.73 28.19
C LYS A 46 7.94 -9.95 27.31
N ASN A 47 7.06 -10.95 27.37
CA ASN A 47 7.25 -12.24 26.71
C ASN A 47 6.31 -12.47 25.52
N ALA A 48 5.35 -11.59 25.30
CA ALA A 48 4.38 -11.70 24.21
C ALA A 48 4.99 -11.27 22.88
N ASP A 49 4.62 -11.99 21.82
CA ASP A 49 4.98 -11.62 20.46
C ASP A 49 4.15 -10.42 20.02
N ARG A 50 4.81 -9.47 19.36
CA ARG A 50 4.16 -8.30 18.77
C ARG A 50 3.76 -8.60 17.34
N VAL A 51 2.48 -8.50 17.06
CA VAL A 51 1.92 -8.82 15.74
C VAL A 51 0.97 -7.72 15.31
N PHE A 52 1.16 -7.21 14.10
CA PHE A 52 0.19 -6.34 13.44
C PHE A 52 -0.88 -7.19 12.77
N ILE A 53 -2.13 -6.95 13.12
CA ILE A 53 -3.30 -7.65 12.58
C ILE A 53 -4.15 -6.66 11.80
N TYR A 54 -4.56 -7.04 10.59
CA TYR A 54 -5.44 -6.22 9.76
C TYR A 54 -6.81 -6.02 10.44
N CYS A 55 -7.30 -4.78 10.48
CA CYS A 55 -8.52 -4.43 11.21
C CYS A 55 -9.82 -5.00 10.61
N GLY A 56 -9.81 -5.42 9.34
CA GLY A 56 -10.98 -5.97 8.66
C GLY A 56 -10.90 -7.48 8.43
N ASP A 57 -11.82 -8.01 7.64
CA ASP A 57 -11.84 -9.43 7.31
C ASP A 57 -10.75 -9.83 6.32
N LYS A 58 -10.34 -11.11 6.39
CA LYS A 58 -9.42 -11.72 5.41
C LYS A 58 -9.93 -11.58 3.97
N SER A 59 -11.25 -11.63 3.77
CA SER A 59 -11.90 -11.45 2.47
C SER A 59 -11.75 -10.02 1.94
N ASP A 60 -11.92 -9.01 2.80
CA ASP A 60 -11.71 -7.60 2.45
C ASP A 60 -10.23 -7.32 2.13
N LEU A 61 -9.31 -7.85 2.94
CA LEU A 61 -7.87 -7.72 2.67
C LEU A 61 -7.49 -8.32 1.31
N SER A 62 -8.03 -9.50 0.98
CA SER A 62 -7.83 -10.13 -0.33
C SER A 62 -8.37 -9.25 -1.47
N ARG A 63 -9.56 -8.66 -1.29
CA ARG A 63 -10.14 -7.72 -2.26
C ARG A 63 -9.28 -6.47 -2.44
N LYS A 64 -8.77 -5.89 -1.34
CA LYS A 64 -7.86 -4.73 -1.36
C LYS A 64 -6.53 -5.04 -2.04
N ASN A 65 -5.93 -6.19 -1.74
CA ASN A 65 -4.71 -6.68 -2.41
C ASN A 65 -4.93 -6.85 -3.92
N LYS A 66 -6.06 -7.44 -4.32
CA LYS A 66 -6.45 -7.55 -5.74
C LYS A 66 -6.62 -6.19 -6.40
N LYS A 67 -7.30 -5.24 -5.75
CA LYS A 67 -7.48 -3.87 -6.25
C LYS A 67 -6.14 -3.15 -6.42
N ARG A 68 -5.21 -3.30 -5.47
CA ARG A 68 -3.85 -2.73 -5.53
C ARG A 68 -3.05 -3.32 -6.70
N ARG A 69 -3.09 -4.64 -6.90
CA ARG A 69 -2.47 -5.32 -8.06
C ARG A 69 -3.02 -4.81 -9.39
N ILE A 70 -4.35 -4.70 -9.51
CA ILE A 70 -5.00 -4.17 -10.73
C ILE A 70 -4.57 -2.71 -10.98
N SER A 71 -4.50 -1.89 -9.93
CA SER A 71 -4.02 -0.50 -10.05
C SER A 71 -2.60 -0.46 -10.60
N ILE A 72 -1.68 -1.29 -10.08
CA ILE A 72 -0.30 -1.40 -10.58
C ILE A 72 -0.27 -1.80 -12.07
N ILE A 73 -1.06 -2.80 -12.47
CA ILE A 73 -1.13 -3.23 -13.87
C ILE A 73 -1.63 -2.09 -14.77
N LYS A 74 -2.67 -1.35 -14.35
CA LYS A 74 -3.16 -0.19 -15.10
C LYS A 74 -2.08 0.88 -15.29
N LYS A 75 -1.29 1.16 -14.24
CA LYS A 75 -0.16 2.10 -14.30
C LYS A 75 0.87 1.65 -15.34
N LEU A 76 1.26 0.37 -15.32
CA LEU A 76 2.20 -0.19 -16.30
C LEU A 76 1.69 -0.09 -17.74
N VAL A 77 0.44 -0.50 -17.99
CA VAL A 77 -0.15 -0.47 -19.34
C VAL A 77 -0.19 0.97 -19.87
N LEU A 78 -0.62 1.93 -19.06
CA LEU A 78 -0.66 3.34 -19.45
C LEU A 78 0.74 3.89 -19.71
N SER A 79 1.71 3.63 -18.83
CA SER A 79 3.11 4.02 -19.05
C SER A 79 3.70 3.44 -20.34
N LEU A 80 3.37 2.18 -20.68
CA LEU A 80 3.81 1.55 -21.94
C LEU A 80 3.23 2.24 -23.16
N ILE A 81 1.93 2.57 -23.15
CA ILE A 81 1.28 3.29 -24.25
C ILE A 81 2.02 4.61 -24.52
N GLN A 82 2.40 5.33 -23.48
CA GLN A 82 3.06 6.64 -23.60
C GLN A 82 4.52 6.54 -24.05
N ILE A 83 5.23 5.49 -23.63
CA ILE A 83 6.56 5.21 -24.19
C ILE A 83 6.44 4.96 -25.69
N ILE A 84 5.43 4.18 -26.12
CA ILE A 84 5.21 3.85 -27.53
C ILE A 84 4.85 5.10 -28.36
N THR A 85 4.01 6.00 -27.85
CA THR A 85 3.68 7.25 -28.58
C THR A 85 4.90 8.12 -28.84
N VAL A 86 5.77 8.26 -27.84
CA VAL A 86 7.04 9.00 -27.95
C VAL A 86 8.02 8.26 -28.87
N LEU A 87 8.11 6.94 -28.76
CA LEU A 87 8.99 6.12 -29.60
C LEU A 87 8.59 6.20 -31.09
N ALA A 88 7.29 6.28 -31.39
CA ALA A 88 6.79 6.45 -32.75
C ALA A 88 7.21 7.79 -33.38
N ALA A 89 7.60 8.78 -32.57
CA ALA A 89 8.10 10.08 -33.01
C ALA A 89 9.63 10.22 -32.85
N ILE A 90 10.37 9.15 -32.54
CA ILE A 90 11.80 9.21 -32.21
C ILE A 90 12.69 9.74 -33.33
N TYR A 91 12.23 9.61 -34.58
CA TYR A 91 12.95 10.11 -35.76
C TYR A 91 12.97 11.65 -35.84
N ILE A 92 12.14 12.34 -35.05
CA ILE A 92 12.10 13.80 -34.96
C ILE A 92 13.25 14.26 -34.05
N PRO A 93 14.02 15.30 -34.43
CA PRO A 93 15.09 15.84 -33.60
C PRO A 93 14.62 16.13 -32.17
N TYR A 94 15.47 15.85 -31.19
CA TYR A 94 15.22 16.08 -29.75
C TYR A 94 14.12 15.24 -29.08
N MET A 95 13.34 14.44 -29.80
CA MET A 95 12.36 13.52 -29.17
C MET A 95 13.02 12.43 -28.32
N TRP A 96 14.30 12.14 -28.55
CA TRP A 96 15.09 11.25 -27.70
C TRP A 96 15.24 11.76 -26.26
N CYS A 97 15.25 13.08 -26.03
CA CYS A 97 15.25 13.67 -24.69
C CYS A 97 13.96 13.33 -23.93
N VAL A 98 12.82 13.43 -24.63
CA VAL A 98 11.50 13.10 -24.09
C VAL A 98 11.42 11.61 -23.76
N LEU A 99 11.98 10.74 -24.62
CA LEU A 99 12.04 9.31 -24.36
C LEU A 99 12.85 8.98 -23.11
N ILE A 100 14.03 9.59 -22.92
CA ILE A 100 14.85 9.37 -21.72
C ILE A 100 14.08 9.77 -20.46
N LEU A 101 13.39 10.91 -20.48
CA LEU A 101 12.59 11.36 -19.34
C LEU A 101 11.44 10.39 -19.02
N ASN A 102 10.77 9.86 -20.05
CA ASN A 102 9.74 8.83 -19.87
C ASN A 102 10.31 7.57 -19.22
N LEU A 103 11.47 7.09 -19.67
CA LEU A 103 12.09 5.89 -19.11
C LEU A 103 12.47 6.09 -17.64
N LEU A 104 12.98 7.27 -17.26
CA LEU A 104 13.30 7.60 -15.87
C LEU A 104 12.06 7.65 -14.98
N ILE A 105 11.01 8.34 -15.43
CA ILE A 105 9.78 8.50 -14.64
C ILE A 105 9.00 7.17 -14.56
N TYR A 106 8.93 6.42 -15.66
CA TYR A 106 8.19 5.16 -15.71
C TYR A 106 8.98 3.93 -15.23
N ALA A 107 10.24 4.09 -14.85
CA ALA A 107 10.93 3.13 -14.01
C ALA A 107 10.22 2.94 -12.65
N TYR A 108 9.50 3.94 -12.15
CA TYR A 108 8.77 3.87 -10.87
C TYR A 108 7.62 2.83 -10.87
N PRO A 109 6.64 2.88 -11.80
CA PRO A 109 5.63 1.82 -11.95
C PRO A 109 6.23 0.41 -12.02
N ILE A 110 7.36 0.25 -12.73
CA ILE A 110 8.07 -1.03 -12.87
C ILE A 110 8.64 -1.45 -11.53
N TYR A 111 9.39 -0.58 -10.85
CA TYR A 111 9.91 -0.83 -9.51
C TYR A 111 8.79 -1.27 -8.57
N LYS A 112 7.68 -0.51 -8.53
CA LYS A 112 6.54 -0.79 -7.66
C LYS A 112 5.86 -2.13 -7.99
N ALA A 113 5.86 -2.54 -9.26
CA ALA A 113 5.35 -3.83 -9.68
C ALA A 113 6.27 -4.99 -9.26
N VAL A 114 7.59 -4.84 -9.40
CA VAL A 114 8.58 -5.86 -9.03
C VAL A 114 8.65 -6.02 -7.51
N THR A 115 8.59 -4.93 -6.75
CA THR A 115 8.61 -4.97 -5.28
C THR A 115 7.23 -5.21 -4.67
N PHE A 116 6.19 -5.42 -5.48
CA PHE A 116 4.84 -5.63 -4.97
C PHE A 116 4.77 -6.96 -4.22
N LYS A 117 4.51 -6.88 -2.92
CA LYS A 117 4.09 -8.02 -2.10
C LYS A 117 2.64 -7.77 -1.64
N PRO A 118 1.75 -8.78 -1.75
CA PRO A 118 0.44 -8.68 -1.13
C PRO A 118 0.62 -8.53 0.37
N LEU A 119 -0.19 -7.68 1.00
CA LEU A 119 -0.12 -7.48 2.44
C LEU A 119 -0.72 -8.72 3.14
N PRO A 120 0.00 -9.34 4.10
CA PRO A 120 -0.50 -10.47 4.87
C PRO A 120 -1.53 -10.01 5.91
N TYR A 121 -2.37 -10.94 6.37
CA TYR A 121 -3.38 -10.64 7.40
C TYR A 121 -2.74 -10.35 8.77
N GLU A 122 -1.70 -11.11 9.10
CA GLU A 122 -0.86 -10.94 10.27
C GLU A 122 0.57 -10.66 9.81
N MET A 123 1.24 -9.71 10.45
CA MET A 123 2.63 -9.35 10.17
C MET A 123 3.38 -9.24 11.49
N LYS A 124 4.51 -9.94 11.61
CA LYS A 124 5.34 -9.81 12.80
C LYS A 124 5.89 -8.38 12.90
N TYR A 125 6.01 -7.86 14.12
CA TYR A 125 6.50 -6.49 14.35
C TYR A 125 7.89 -6.24 13.76
N ASP A 126 8.74 -7.28 13.68
CA ASP A 126 10.08 -7.18 13.09
C ASP A 126 10.09 -7.22 11.55
N GLU A 127 9.04 -7.78 10.94
CA GLU A 127 8.86 -7.78 9.48
C GLU A 127 8.33 -6.45 8.96
N MET A 128 7.73 -5.63 9.85
CA MET A 128 7.32 -4.28 9.51
C MET A 128 8.57 -3.38 9.43
N ASP A 129 8.72 -2.67 8.30
CA ASP A 129 9.90 -1.83 8.07
C ASP A 129 9.97 -0.66 9.07
N LYS A 130 10.79 -0.82 10.12
CA LYS A 130 11.03 0.20 11.16
C LYS A 130 11.87 1.39 10.66
N LYS A 131 12.38 1.36 9.43
CA LYS A 131 13.20 2.45 8.86
C LYS A 131 12.40 3.42 8.00
N SER A 132 11.12 3.15 7.74
CA SER A 132 10.24 4.09 7.05
C SER A 132 9.74 5.18 8.01
N SER A 133 9.08 6.20 7.48
CA SER A 133 8.40 7.26 8.23
C SER A 133 7.17 6.72 8.98
N GLY A 134 7.38 5.70 9.81
CA GLY A 134 6.36 5.14 10.66
C GLY A 134 5.87 6.16 11.69
N ILE A 135 4.59 6.10 12.02
CA ILE A 135 4.05 6.82 13.15
C ILE A 135 4.43 6.03 14.39
N TYR A 136 5.24 6.64 15.23
CA TYR A 136 5.54 6.15 16.57
C TYR A 136 4.62 6.85 17.57
N ASP A 137 4.14 6.07 18.53
CA ASP A 137 3.39 6.60 19.68
C ASP A 137 4.34 7.07 20.80
N ASP A 138 3.80 7.69 21.84
CA ASP A 138 4.50 8.20 23.04
C ASP A 138 5.42 7.16 23.71
N ASN A 139 5.12 5.87 23.54
CA ASN A 139 5.93 4.76 24.06
C ASN A 139 7.10 4.38 23.12
N ASN A 140 7.34 5.12 22.03
CA ASN A 140 8.27 4.81 20.93
C ASN A 140 7.99 3.47 20.24
N ILE A 141 6.73 3.02 20.26
CA ILE A 141 6.27 1.82 19.56
C ILE A 141 5.72 2.25 18.20
N LEU A 142 6.09 1.51 17.16
CA LEU A 142 5.55 1.72 15.82
C LEU A 142 4.07 1.35 15.83
N CYS A 143 3.19 2.29 15.48
CA CYS A 143 1.75 2.10 15.46
C CYS A 143 1.18 2.12 14.03
N GLY A 144 1.95 2.59 13.05
CA GLY A 144 1.55 2.60 11.65
C GLY A 144 2.74 2.86 10.74
N ASN A 145 2.69 2.33 9.51
CA ASN A 145 3.70 2.60 8.50
C ASN A 145 3.18 3.66 7.53
N ASP A 146 3.47 4.91 7.85
CA ASP A 146 3.11 6.05 7.02
C ASP A 146 4.23 6.36 6.03
N GLY A 147 4.33 5.51 5.02
CA GLY A 147 4.39 6.10 3.69
C GLY A 147 5.47 5.62 2.75
N GLU A 148 5.16 5.87 1.49
CA GLU A 148 6.12 5.88 0.41
C GLU A 148 7.26 6.85 0.70
N LYS A 149 8.50 6.40 0.49
CA LYS A 149 9.69 7.25 0.61
C LYS A 149 9.51 8.53 -0.23
N TRP A 150 10.03 9.66 0.24
CA TRP A 150 9.81 10.98 -0.36
C TRP A 150 10.11 11.03 -1.87
N TYR A 151 11.17 10.36 -2.32
CA TYR A 151 11.53 10.29 -3.74
C TYR A 151 10.50 9.50 -4.57
N VAL A 152 9.82 8.53 -3.96
CA VAL A 152 8.74 7.76 -4.60
C VAL A 152 7.49 8.62 -4.74
N LYS A 153 7.21 9.50 -3.76
CA LYS A 153 6.14 10.52 -3.87
C LYS A 153 6.42 11.47 -5.02
N ILE A 154 7.66 11.93 -5.19
CA ILE A 154 8.06 12.79 -6.32
C ILE A 154 7.86 12.07 -7.66
N LEU A 155 8.34 10.82 -7.78
CA LEU A 155 8.16 10.03 -9.01
C LEU A 155 6.69 9.77 -9.33
N ARG A 156 5.86 9.58 -8.31
CA ARG A 156 4.40 9.45 -8.46
C ARG A 156 3.79 10.72 -9.04
N VAL A 157 4.15 11.90 -8.53
CA VAL A 157 3.68 13.19 -9.05
C VAL A 157 4.19 13.43 -10.47
N ALA A 158 5.48 13.15 -10.72
CA ALA A 158 6.07 13.25 -12.04
C ALA A 158 5.32 12.37 -13.07
N ALA A 159 4.96 11.14 -12.71
CA ALA A 159 4.19 10.24 -13.58
C ALA A 159 2.76 10.74 -13.89
N ILE A 160 2.17 11.59 -13.03
CA ILE A 160 0.88 12.24 -13.31
C ILE A 160 1.03 13.38 -14.31
N ILE A 161 2.14 14.13 -14.23
CA ILE A 161 2.41 15.29 -15.08
C ILE A 161 2.95 14.88 -16.45
N MET A 162 3.69 13.76 -16.51
CA MET A 162 4.38 13.29 -17.69
C MET A 162 3.53 13.16 -18.98
N PRO A 163 2.27 12.67 -18.93
CA PRO A 163 1.38 12.65 -20.09
C PRO A 163 1.19 14.01 -20.76
N TYR A 164 1.05 15.06 -19.96
CA TYR A 164 0.88 16.41 -20.46
C TYR A 164 2.18 16.94 -21.06
N LEU A 165 3.33 16.63 -20.43
CA LEU A 165 4.64 16.97 -20.99
C LEU A 165 4.89 16.25 -22.33
N ASN A 166 4.47 14.99 -22.46
CA ASN A 166 4.52 14.26 -23.74
C ASN A 166 3.64 14.92 -24.80
N ALA A 167 2.39 15.24 -24.47
CA ALA A 167 1.47 15.91 -25.38
C ALA A 167 2.02 17.26 -25.87
N VAL A 168 2.56 18.09 -24.96
CA VAL A 168 3.20 19.36 -25.31
C VAL A 168 4.44 19.13 -26.19
N SER A 169 5.26 18.13 -25.86
CA SER A 169 6.48 17.82 -26.61
C SER A 169 6.18 17.33 -28.03
N LEU A 170 5.20 16.43 -28.18
CA LEU A 170 4.73 15.89 -29.45
C LEU A 170 4.06 16.94 -30.35
N TRP A 171 3.69 18.09 -29.80
CA TRP A 171 3.20 19.23 -30.55
C TRP A 171 4.30 20.25 -30.86
N LEU A 172 5.04 20.68 -29.85
CA LEU A 172 6.00 21.79 -29.93
C LEU A 172 7.28 21.42 -30.68
N ILE A 173 7.87 20.26 -30.38
CA ILE A 173 9.16 19.85 -30.97
C ILE A 173 9.01 19.65 -32.49
N PRO A 174 7.98 18.95 -32.99
CA PRO A 174 7.77 18.84 -34.44
C PRO A 174 7.46 20.18 -35.11
N ALA A 175 6.71 21.07 -34.44
CA ALA A 175 6.41 22.40 -34.97
C ALA A 175 7.68 23.26 -35.15
N ILE A 176 8.58 23.27 -34.17
CA ILE A 176 9.88 23.97 -34.27
C ILE A 176 10.75 23.36 -35.37
N ALA A 177 10.71 22.03 -35.55
CA ALA A 177 11.43 21.33 -36.59
C ALA A 177 10.80 21.47 -38.00
N GLY A 178 9.64 22.13 -38.13
CA GLY A 178 8.91 22.23 -39.40
C GLY A 178 8.28 20.91 -39.88
N ILE A 179 8.14 19.92 -38.99
CA ILE A 179 7.59 18.60 -39.28
C ILE A 179 6.17 18.53 -38.72
N VAL A 180 5.16 18.68 -39.58
CA VAL A 180 3.76 18.53 -39.19
C VAL A 180 3.16 17.31 -39.87
N ARG A 181 2.71 16.34 -39.09
CA ARG A 181 2.03 15.13 -39.58
C ARG A 181 0.76 14.87 -38.78
N ILE A 182 -0.30 14.46 -39.49
CA ILE A 182 -1.64 14.27 -38.91
C ILE A 182 -1.64 13.27 -37.73
N TYR A 183 -0.84 12.20 -37.83
CA TYR A 183 -0.78 11.20 -36.75
C TYR A 183 -0.15 11.74 -35.45
N LEU A 184 0.63 12.82 -35.49
CA LEU A 184 1.17 13.43 -34.27
C LEU A 184 0.04 14.02 -33.41
N PHE A 185 -1.00 14.59 -34.04
CA PHE A 185 -2.19 15.04 -33.33
C PHE A 185 -2.97 13.89 -32.69
N VAL A 186 -2.96 12.70 -33.32
CA VAL A 186 -3.52 11.48 -32.71
C VAL A 186 -2.73 11.11 -31.45
N PHE A 187 -1.39 11.13 -31.50
CA PHE A 187 -0.56 10.84 -30.33
C PHE A 187 -0.74 11.85 -29.20
N VAL A 188 -0.83 13.15 -29.52
CA VAL A 188 -1.18 14.21 -28.55
C VAL A 188 -2.52 13.91 -27.87
N GLY A 189 -3.54 13.53 -28.65
CA GLY A 189 -4.84 13.13 -28.13
C GLY A 189 -4.75 11.92 -27.19
N VAL A 190 -4.00 10.89 -27.57
CA VAL A 190 -3.76 9.69 -26.74
C VAL A 190 -3.09 10.04 -25.42
N ASP A 191 -2.05 10.87 -25.44
CA ASP A 191 -1.33 11.30 -24.23
C ASP A 191 -2.20 12.16 -23.30
N CYS A 192 -3.04 13.05 -23.85
CA CYS A 192 -4.03 13.79 -23.07
C CYS A 192 -5.05 12.86 -22.38
N ILE A 193 -5.58 11.88 -23.11
CA ILE A 193 -6.50 10.87 -22.55
C ILE A 193 -5.80 10.04 -21.47
N CYS A 194 -4.56 9.63 -21.71
CA CYS A 194 -3.75 8.93 -20.71
C CYS A 194 -3.58 9.79 -19.45
N GLY A 195 -3.32 11.09 -19.57
CA GLY A 195 -3.24 12.03 -18.45
C GLY A 195 -4.50 12.05 -17.60
N LEU A 196 -5.66 12.15 -18.24
CA LEU A 196 -6.96 12.14 -17.55
C LEU A 196 -7.22 10.83 -16.79
N ILE A 197 -6.78 9.69 -17.34
CA ILE A 197 -6.95 8.37 -16.71
C ILE A 197 -5.89 8.15 -15.61
N LEU A 198 -4.67 8.64 -15.80
CA LEU A 198 -3.55 8.46 -14.88
C LEU A 198 -3.78 9.21 -13.57
N PHE A 199 -4.39 10.40 -13.63
CA PHE A 199 -4.69 11.20 -12.44
C PHE A 199 -5.45 10.41 -11.36
N PRO A 200 -6.65 9.84 -11.60
CA PRO A 200 -7.35 9.05 -10.58
C PRO A 200 -6.64 7.74 -10.24
N VAL A 201 -5.92 7.11 -11.18
CA VAL A 201 -5.22 5.84 -10.95
C VAL A 201 -4.02 6.02 -10.02
N PHE A 202 -3.26 7.10 -10.18
CA PHE A 202 -2.10 7.41 -9.32
C PHE A 202 -2.49 8.01 -7.97
N LEU A 203 -3.63 8.69 -7.88
CA LEU A 203 -4.20 9.17 -6.61
C LEU A 203 -4.94 8.09 -5.83
N SER A 204 -5.41 7.01 -6.48
CA SER A 204 -6.05 5.90 -5.79
C SER A 204 -5.04 5.13 -4.94
N ASP A 205 -4.95 5.47 -3.66
CA ASP A 205 -4.30 4.64 -2.66
C ASP A 205 -5.32 3.71 -2.01
N VAL A 206 -4.92 2.44 -1.90
CA VAL A 206 -5.67 1.44 -1.13
C VAL A 206 -5.03 1.40 0.25
N TYR A 207 -5.73 1.99 1.22
CA TYR A 207 -5.33 1.99 2.62
C TYR A 207 -5.78 0.69 3.29
N CYS A 208 -4.82 0.06 3.97
CA CYS A 208 -5.05 -1.08 4.84
C CYS A 208 -4.60 -0.66 6.23
N GLU A 209 -5.53 -0.66 7.18
CA GLU A 209 -5.25 -0.34 8.57
C GLU A 209 -4.90 -1.61 9.33
N TYR A 210 -3.87 -1.51 10.16
CA TYR A 210 -3.39 -2.60 11.00
C TYR A 210 -3.34 -2.09 12.44
N ASN A 211 -3.80 -2.93 13.36
CA ASN A 211 -3.67 -2.69 14.78
C ASN A 211 -2.57 -3.57 15.35
N LEU A 212 -1.84 -3.07 16.33
CA LEU A 212 -0.81 -3.83 17.04
C LEU A 212 -1.45 -4.68 18.14
N TYR A 213 -1.07 -5.95 18.20
CA TYR A 213 -1.48 -6.89 19.24
C TYR A 213 -0.26 -7.51 19.92
N PHE A 214 -0.40 -7.79 21.22
CA PHE A 214 0.50 -8.63 21.99
C PHE A 214 -0.15 -10.01 22.09
N VAL A 215 0.53 -11.02 21.55
CA VAL A 215 0.01 -12.39 21.44
C VAL A 215 0.94 -13.33 22.21
N LYS A 216 0.37 -14.11 23.14
CA LYS A 216 1.08 -15.20 23.82
C LYS A 216 0.09 -16.34 24.06
N ASN A 217 0.43 -17.54 23.58
CA ASN A 217 -0.47 -18.70 23.61
C ASN A 217 -1.82 -18.38 22.92
N ASP A 218 -2.94 -18.56 23.62
CA ASP A 218 -4.29 -18.26 23.12
C ASP A 218 -4.79 -16.84 23.45
N LEU A 219 -3.97 -16.03 24.15
CA LEU A 219 -4.34 -14.69 24.57
C LEU A 219 -3.78 -13.65 23.61
N SER A 220 -4.67 -12.82 23.04
CA SER A 220 -4.33 -11.70 22.16
C SER A 220 -4.91 -10.41 22.71
N ILE A 221 -4.06 -9.48 23.11
CA ILE A 221 -4.48 -8.19 23.68
C ILE A 221 -4.06 -7.07 22.72
N PRO A 222 -4.99 -6.19 22.30
CA PRO A 222 -4.65 -5.02 21.49
C PRO A 222 -3.79 -4.04 22.28
N TYR A 223 -2.78 -3.46 21.63
CA TYR A 223 -1.89 -2.47 22.22
C TYR A 223 -2.64 -1.27 22.83
N GLU A 224 -3.74 -0.84 22.21
CA GLU A 224 -4.53 0.30 22.68
C GLU A 224 -5.03 0.11 24.12
N GLN A 225 -5.33 -1.13 24.54
CA GLN A 225 -5.74 -1.46 25.90
C GLN A 225 -4.56 -1.53 26.89
N LEU A 226 -3.34 -1.77 26.40
CA LEU A 226 -2.13 -1.89 27.21
C LEU A 226 -1.33 -0.58 27.31
N LYS A 227 -1.60 0.38 26.42
CA LYS A 227 -0.82 1.60 26.24
C LYS A 227 -0.58 2.38 27.53
N GLU A 228 -1.65 2.65 28.30
CA GLU A 228 -1.54 3.39 29.57
C GLU A 228 -0.80 2.58 30.63
N PHE A 229 -1.09 1.29 30.74
CA PHE A 229 -0.42 0.39 31.68
C PHE A 229 1.09 0.30 31.39
N MET A 230 1.47 0.16 30.12
CA MET A 230 2.87 0.10 29.69
C MET A 230 3.60 1.40 30.03
N LYS A 231 2.96 2.55 29.81
CA LYS A 231 3.51 3.87 30.15
C LYS A 231 3.74 4.01 31.65
N GLN A 232 2.76 3.62 32.47
CA GLN A 232 2.87 3.68 33.94
C GLN A 232 3.96 2.77 34.50
N ASN A 233 4.21 1.62 33.87
CA ASN A 233 5.17 0.61 34.33
C ASN A 233 6.52 0.66 33.61
N ASN A 234 6.79 1.70 32.81
CA ASN A 234 8.01 1.85 31.99
C ASN A 234 8.31 0.63 31.10
N LEU A 235 7.28 0.04 30.50
CA LEU A 235 7.38 -1.07 29.56
C LEU A 235 7.43 -0.54 28.12
N LYS A 236 8.14 -1.25 27.25
CA LYS A 236 8.25 -0.96 25.82
C LYS A 236 7.86 -2.17 25.01
#